data_AF-A0A931DGU9-F1
#
_entry.id   AF-A0A931DGU9-F1
#
_cell.length_a   1.000
_cell.length_b   1.000
_cell.length_c   1.000
_cell.angle_alpha   90.00
_cell.angle_beta   90.00
_cell.angle_gamma   90.00
#
_symmetry.space_group_name_H-M   'P 1'
#
loop_
_entity.id
_entity.type
_entity.pdbx_description
1 polymer ?
#
loop_
_entity_poly.entity_id
_entity_poly.type
_entity_poly.pdbx_seq_one_letter_code
_entity_poly.pdbx_strand_id
1 'polypeptide(L)' 'MLRPLAIRSIDEVYAWEQTRSQGLGVEVDHPTPGRIELPGPRLRFGGAPPREHAAPPLPGEHDDTVPAWLDERDA' A
#
# COMPACT_ATOMS: atom_id res chain seq x y z
N MET A 1 11.65 -2.25 36.74
CA MET A 1 10.39 -2.98 36.50
C MET A 1 10.01 -2.77 35.04
N LEU A 2 10.17 -3.77 34.19
CA LEU A 2 9.76 -3.68 32.78
C LEU A 2 8.23 -3.70 32.72
N ARG A 3 7.62 -2.70 32.08
CA ARG A 3 6.19 -2.78 31.76
C ARG A 3 6.00 -3.91 30.75
N PRO A 4 5.05 -4.83 30.96
CA PRO A 4 4.74 -5.82 29.94
C PRO A 4 4.33 -5.09 28.65
N LEU A 5 4.86 -5.57 27.52
CA LEU A 5 4.49 -5.05 26.22
C LEU A 5 2.99 -5.30 26.02
N ALA A 6 2.24 -4.25 25.72
CA ALA A 6 0.80 -4.36 25.47
C ALA A 6 0.56 -5.15 24.18
N ILE A 7 -0.26 -6.20 24.26
CA ILE A 7 -0.80 -6.92 23.09
C ILE A 7 -1.92 -6.05 22.52
N ARG A 8 -1.88 -5.78 21.22
CA ARG A 8 -2.88 -5.00 20.49
C ARG A 8 -3.51 -5.85 19.40
N SER A 9 -4.81 -5.67 19.19
CA SER A 9 -5.53 -6.10 17.99
C SER A 9 -5.08 -5.31 16.77
N ILE A 10 -5.45 -5.78 15.57
CA ILE A 10 -5.04 -5.13 14.32
C ILE A 10 -5.64 -3.72 14.18
N ASP A 11 -6.89 -3.54 14.61
CA ASP A 11 -7.57 -2.24 14.56
C ASP A 11 -6.89 -1.23 15.48
N GLU A 12 -6.49 -1.66 16.68
CA GLU A 12 -5.73 -0.82 17.60
C GLU A 12 -4.34 -0.45 17.07
N VAL A 13 -3.70 -1.35 16.30
CA VAL A 13 -2.41 -1.06 15.65
C VAL A 13 -2.56 0.05 14.62
N TYR A 14 -3.58 0.00 13.75
CA TYR A 14 -3.77 1.02 12.71
C TYR A 14 -4.39 2.32 13.24
N ALA A 15 -5.16 2.28 14.33
CA ALA A 15 -5.66 3.48 15.00
C ALA A 15 -4.54 4.28 15.71
N TRP A 16 -3.40 3.65 16.02
CA TRP A 16 -2.35 4.28 16.82
C TRP A 16 -1.58 5.36 16.07
N GLU A 17 -1.43 6.54 16.69
CA GLU A 17 -0.65 7.68 16.19
C GLU A 17 0.76 7.27 15.71
N GLN A 18 1.43 6.37 16.44
CA GLN A 18 2.77 5.96 16.04
C GLN A 18 2.78 5.18 14.73
N THR A 19 1.83 4.27 14.52
CA THR A 19 1.72 3.53 13.24
C THR A 19 1.47 4.51 12.08
N ARG A 20 0.62 5.51 12.31
CA ARG A 20 0.32 6.54 11.30
C ARG A 20 1.50 7.47 11.03
N SER A 21 2.22 7.92 12.06
CA SER A 21 3.40 8.78 11.92
C SER A 21 4.52 8.11 11.12
N GLN A 22 4.59 6.77 11.18
CA GLN A 22 5.55 5.97 10.42
C GLN A 22 5.09 5.67 8.99
N GLY A 23 3.93 6.17 8.55
CA GLY A 23 3.39 5.91 7.20
C GLY A 23 3.11 4.43 6.95
N LEU A 24 2.75 3.68 8.00
CA LEU A 24 2.44 2.25 7.90
C LEU A 24 0.97 2.00 7.50
N GLY A 25 0.19 3.05 7.30
CA GLY A 25 -1.07 3.04 6.55
C GLY A 25 -0.98 4.04 5.40
N VAL A 26 -1.49 3.68 4.24
CA VAL A 26 -1.60 4.54 3.06
C VAL A 26 -3.03 4.53 2.55
N GLU A 27 -3.50 5.65 2.04
CA GLU A 27 -4.84 5.76 1.47
C GLU A 27 -4.76 5.81 -0.04
N VAL A 28 -5.67 5.08 -0.69
CA VAL A 28 -5.80 5.04 -2.14
C VAL A 28 -7.28 5.16 -2.52
N ASP A 29 -7.54 5.79 -3.66
CA ASP A 29 -8.87 5.83 -4.25
C ASP A 29 -9.05 4.62 -5.17
N HIS A 30 -9.86 3.65 -4.74
CA HIS A 30 -10.17 2.47 -5.53
C HIS A 30 -11.50 2.67 -6.29
N PRO A 31 -11.59 2.28 -7.57
CA PRO A 31 -12.81 2.44 -8.38
C PRO A 31 -14.10 1.79 -7.85
N THR A 32 -14.03 0.89 -6.85
CA THR A 32 -15.17 0.08 -6.40
C THR A 32 -15.56 0.41 -4.96
N PRO A 33 -14.73 0.15 -3.93
CA PRO A 33 -15.05 0.55 -2.55
C PRO A 33 -14.80 2.05 -2.28
N GLY A 34 -14.27 2.82 -3.25
CA GLY A 34 -13.88 4.21 -3.04
C GLY A 34 -12.56 4.33 -2.28
N ARG A 35 -12.45 5.33 -1.40
CA ARG A 35 -11.25 5.54 -0.58
C ARG A 35 -11.06 4.40 0.43
N ILE A 36 -9.92 3.73 0.38
CA ILE A 36 -9.56 2.62 1.27
C ILE A 36 -8.17 2.83 1.87
N GLU A 37 -7.94 2.23 3.03
CA GLU A 37 -6.62 2.20 3.69
C GLU A 37 -5.94 0.85 3.42
N LEU A 38 -4.68 0.91 2.99
CA LEU A 38 -3.82 -0.24 2.73
C LEU A 38 -2.60 -0.22 3.67
N PRO A 39 -2.00 -1.38 3.98
CA PRO A 39 -0.72 -1.43 4.68
C PRO A 39 0.37 -0.67 3.92
N GLY A 40 1.03 0.25 4.60
CA GLY A 40 2.12 1.05 4.04
C GLY A 40 3.46 0.30 3.95
N PRO A 41 4.48 0.93 3.36
CA PRO A 41 5.79 0.32 3.16
C PRO A 41 6.53 0.12 4.50
N ARG A 42 6.81 -1.15 4.82
CA ARG A 42 7.51 -1.54 6.06
C ARG A 42 9.01 -1.23 6.08
N LEU A 43 9.62 -0.97 4.92
CA LEU A 43 11.04 -0.68 4.76
C LEU A 43 11.25 0.69 4.12
N ARG A 44 12.30 1.38 4.56
CA ARG A 44 12.76 2.66 4.00
C ARG A 44 14.19 2.50 3.51
N PHE A 45 14.45 2.89 2.27
CA PHE A 45 15.77 2.83 1.66
C PHE A 45 16.36 4.24 1.59
N GLY A 46 17.53 4.45 2.20
CA GLY A 46 18.20 5.75 2.17
C GLY A 46 18.55 6.16 0.73
N GLY A 47 18.22 7.40 0.36
CA GLY A 47 18.48 7.94 -0.99
C GLY A 47 17.42 7.61 -2.05
N ALA A 48 16.41 6.80 -1.73
CA ALA A 48 15.29 6.55 -2.62
C ALA A 48 14.05 7.33 -2.14
N PRO A 49 13.33 8.05 -3.03
CA PRO A 49 12.06 8.66 -2.66
C PRO A 49 11.02 7.57 -2.34
N PRO A 50 10.06 7.84 -1.44
CA PRO A 50 8.89 6.99 -1.26
C PRO A 50 8.18 6.79 -2.60
N ARG A 51 7.72 5.56 -2.87
CA ARG A 51 6.84 5.30 -4.02
C ARG A 51 5.40 5.59 -3.62
N GLU A 52 4.67 6.20 -4.55
CA GLU A 52 3.21 6.28 -4.44
C GLU A 52 2.60 4.90 -4.64
N HIS A 53 1.56 4.60 -3.87
CA HIS A 53 0.81 3.36 -3.96
C HIS A 53 -0.44 3.59 -4.80
N ALA A 54 -0.65 2.76 -5.81
CA ALA A 54 -1.90 2.71 -6.56
C ALA A 54 -2.90 1.77 -5.87
N ALA A 55 -4.19 1.95 -6.15
CA ALA A 55 -5.20 0.99 -5.77
C ALA A 55 -4.93 -0.38 -6.45
N PRO A 56 -5.33 -1.50 -5.83
CA PRO A 56 -5.35 -2.79 -6.50
C PRO A 56 -6.15 -2.68 -7.82
N PRO A 57 -5.67 -3.32 -8.90
CA PRO A 57 -6.36 -3.25 -10.19
C PRO A 57 -7.67 -4.02 -10.14
N LEU A 58 -8.62 -3.59 -10.97
CA LEU A 58 -9.83 -4.36 -11.23
C LEU A 58 -9.50 -5.68 -11.94
N PRO A 59 -10.38 -6.70 -11.82
CA PRO A 59 -10.28 -7.89 -12.66
C PRO A 59 -10.28 -7.50 -14.15
N GLY A 60 -9.23 -7.90 -14.86
CA GLY A 60 -9.07 -7.64 -16.31
C GLY A 60 -8.62 -6.22 -16.69
N GLU A 61 -8.26 -5.36 -15.73
CA GLU A 61 -7.91 -3.94 -15.99
C GLU A 61 -6.77 -3.76 -17.01
N HIS A 62 -5.91 -4.76 -17.16
CA HIS A 62 -4.71 -4.69 -18.00
C HIS A 62 -4.68 -5.76 -19.11
N ASP A 63 -5.81 -6.41 -19.40
CA ASP A 63 -5.87 -7.52 -20.36
C ASP A 63 -5.53 -7.08 -21.80
N ASP A 64 -5.82 -5.83 -22.16
CA ASP A 64 -5.50 -5.27 -23.48
C ASP A 64 -4.13 -4.56 -23.50
N THR A 65 -3.80 -3.84 -22.44
CA THR A 65 -2.64 -2.92 -22.41
C THR A 65 -1.31 -3.67 -22.28
N VAL A 66 -1.26 -4.75 -21.52
CA VAL A 66 -0.02 -5.53 -21.32
C VAL A 66 0.38 -6.29 -22.58
N PRO A 67 -0.51 -7.03 -23.27
CA PRO A 67 -0.15 -7.67 -24.54
C PRO A 67 0.27 -6.67 -25.62
N ALA A 68 -0.44 -5.55 -25.78
CA ALA A 68 -0.06 -4.52 -26.75
C ALA A 68 1.35 -3.97 -26.50
N TRP A 69 1.70 -3.72 -25.22
CA TRP A 69 3.05 -3.31 -24.84
C TRP A 69 4.12 -4.37 -25.13
N LEU A 70 3.79 -5.66 -25.04
CA LEU A 70 4.71 -6.75 -25.40
C LEU A 70 4.92 -6.77 -26.92
N ASP A 71 3.85 -6.70 -27.71
CA ASP A 71 3.92 -6.69 -29.17
C ASP A 71 4.78 -5.52 -29.70
N GLU A 72 4.66 -4.33 -29.09
CA GLU A 72 5.48 -3.16 -29.42
C GLU A 72 6.98 -3.34 -29.13
N ARG A 73 7.34 -4.17 -28.14
CA ARG A 73 8.73 -4.41 -27.73
C ARG A 73 9.41 -5.50 -28.53
N ASP A 74 8.61 -6.43 -29.07
CA ASP A 74 9.08 -7.54 -29.89
C ASP A 74 9.16 -7.19 -31.39
N ALA A 75 8.64 -6.02 -31.78
CA ALA A 75 8.78 -5.43 -33.11
C ALA A 75 10.15 -4.77 -33.35
#